data_AF-T1PPQ8-F1
#
_entry.id   AF-T1PPQ8-F1
#
_cell.length_a   1.000
_cell.length_b   1.000
_cell.length_c   1.000
_cell.angle_alpha   90.00
_cell.angle_beta   90.00
_cell.angle_gamma   90.00
#
_symmetry.space_group_name_H-M   'P 1'
#
loop_
_entity.id
_entity.type
_entity.pdbx_description
1 polymer ?
#
loop_
_entity_poly.entity_id
_entity_poly.type
_entity_poly.pdbx_seq_one_letter_code
_entity_poly.pdbx_strand_id
1 'polypeptide(L)'
;PFWWLVKSVMKTLRGINCSIKGVVNVRHNTEEMLHNFQRCEAGTVKQVQAVVDSAYKVLAISAEIIHINDEDCGNPNYMADNVDPKAKASASCAKKLRSKIISLNSQIKTTVKLIKKVPQDAGVCVHNTFGQYRDSIADFPGFVKECSKLK
;
A
#
# COMPACT_ATOMS: atom_id res chain seq x y z
N PRO A 1 16.23 -5.00 -6.89
CA PRO A 1 15.59 -5.23 -5.57
C PRO A 1 14.71 -4.04 -5.15
N PHE A 2 13.51 -4.28 -4.59
CA PHE A 2 12.55 -3.21 -4.23
C PHE A 2 13.16 -2.13 -3.33
N TRP A 3 14.07 -2.52 -2.43
CA TRP A 3 14.84 -1.62 -1.56
C TRP A 3 15.59 -0.49 -2.29
N TRP A 4 16.10 -0.75 -3.50
CA TRP A 4 16.79 0.24 -4.33
C TRP A 4 15.82 1.25 -4.94
N LEU A 5 14.65 0.80 -5.38
CA LEU A 5 13.58 1.67 -5.87
C LEU A 5 13.14 2.63 -4.76
N VAL A 6 12.85 2.09 -3.57
CA VAL A 6 12.47 2.91 -2.41
C VAL A 6 13.60 3.88 -2.02
N LYS A 7 14.88 3.46 -2.10
CA LYS A 7 16.01 4.38 -1.87
C LYS A 7 16.01 5.56 -2.84
N SER A 8 15.62 5.33 -4.09
CA SER A 8 15.65 6.33 -5.15
C SER A 8 14.52 7.36 -4.97
N VAL A 9 13.28 6.90 -4.76
CA VAL A 9 12.11 7.79 -4.57
C VAL A 9 12.23 8.67 -3.33
N MET A 10 12.94 8.21 -2.30
CA MET A 10 13.11 8.98 -1.05
C MET A 10 14.14 10.11 -1.15
N LYS A 11 14.78 10.31 -2.31
CA LYS A 11 15.77 11.38 -2.52
C LYS A 11 15.13 12.75 -2.80
N THR A 12 13.89 12.77 -3.27
CA THR A 12 13.19 13.98 -3.72
C THR A 12 11.78 14.01 -3.13
N LEU A 13 11.25 15.20 -2.85
CA LEU A 13 9.85 15.31 -2.39
C LEU A 13 8.87 14.83 -3.47
N ARG A 14 9.17 15.02 -4.76
CA ARG A 14 8.36 14.47 -5.86
C ARG A 14 8.26 12.95 -5.83
N GLY A 15 9.38 12.26 -5.62
CA GLY A 15 9.41 10.80 -5.50
C GLY A 15 8.65 10.32 -4.26
N ILE A 16 8.76 11.06 -3.15
CA ILE A 16 7.98 10.82 -1.93
C ILE A 16 6.49 10.98 -2.23
N ASN A 17 6.03 12.14 -2.70
CA ASN A 17 4.63 12.43 -3.00
C ASN A 17 4.02 11.39 -3.94
N CYS A 18 4.72 11.07 -5.03
CA CYS A 18 4.30 10.02 -5.94
C CYS A 18 4.12 8.70 -5.20
N SER A 19 5.12 8.27 -4.40
CA SER A 19 5.02 7.02 -3.64
C SER A 19 3.85 7.03 -2.65
N ILE A 20 3.58 8.16 -1.98
CA ILE A 20 2.44 8.29 -1.07
C ILE A 20 1.10 8.21 -1.83
N LYS A 21 0.99 8.75 -3.06
CA LYS A 21 -0.20 8.53 -3.92
C LYS A 21 -0.47 7.03 -4.13
N GLY A 22 0.58 6.24 -4.33
CA GLY A 22 0.48 4.77 -4.41
C GLY A 22 0.01 4.13 -3.11
N VAL A 23 0.47 4.63 -1.96
CA VAL A 23 0.05 4.17 -0.62
C VAL A 23 -1.43 4.47 -0.38
N VAL A 24 -1.88 5.68 -0.73
CA VAL A 24 -3.29 6.07 -0.63
C VAL A 24 -4.18 5.19 -1.51
N ASN A 25 -3.74 4.87 -2.74
CA ASN A 25 -4.47 3.96 -3.61
C ASN A 25 -4.57 2.54 -3.02
N VAL A 26 -3.46 2.00 -2.49
CA VAL A 26 -3.47 0.70 -1.78
C VAL A 26 -4.46 0.73 -0.62
N ARG A 27 -4.41 1.77 0.22
CA ARG A 27 -5.32 1.93 1.35
C ARG A 27 -6.78 1.94 0.90
N HIS A 28 -7.11 2.75 -0.11
CA HIS A 28 -8.46 2.86 -0.65
C HIS A 28 -8.98 1.51 -1.16
N ASN A 29 -8.20 0.80 -1.98
CA ASN A 29 -8.58 -0.51 -2.49
C ASN A 29 -8.73 -1.55 -1.36
N THR A 30 -7.96 -1.43 -0.28
CA THR A 30 -8.12 -2.28 0.91
C THR A 30 -9.42 -1.98 1.66
N GLU A 31 -9.77 -0.70 1.85
CA GLU A 31 -11.04 -0.28 2.47
C GLU A 31 -12.24 -0.78 1.64
N GLU A 32 -12.18 -0.59 0.31
CA GLU A 32 -13.21 -1.07 -0.62
C GLU A 32 -13.36 -2.60 -0.57
N MET A 33 -12.25 -3.35 -0.55
CA MET A 33 -12.30 -4.80 -0.41
C MET A 33 -13.00 -5.22 0.87
N LEU A 34 -12.66 -4.63 2.02
CA LEU A 34 -13.26 -4.98 3.31
C LEU A 34 -14.77 -4.70 3.31
N HIS A 35 -15.18 -3.56 2.74
CA HIS A 35 -16.59 -3.22 2.59
C HIS A 35 -17.34 -4.20 1.65
N ASN A 36 -16.76 -4.54 0.51
CA ASN A 36 -17.36 -5.51 -0.42
C ASN A 36 -17.41 -6.92 0.19
N PHE A 37 -16.40 -7.31 0.97
CA PHE A 37 -16.33 -8.59 1.64
C PHE A 37 -17.45 -8.76 2.69
N GLN A 38 -17.78 -7.71 3.44
CA GLN A 38 -18.89 -7.74 4.41
C GLN A 38 -20.23 -8.12 3.78
N ARG A 39 -20.41 -7.88 2.48
CA ARG A 39 -21.64 -8.19 1.73
C ARG A 39 -21.67 -9.63 1.19
N CYS A 40 -20.57 -10.38 1.31
CA CYS A 40 -20.49 -11.74 0.80
C CYS A 40 -21.11 -12.80 1.71
N GLU A 41 -21.56 -12.42 2.93
CA GLU A 41 -22.10 -13.34 3.94
C GLU A 41 -21.23 -14.61 4.11
N ALA A 42 -19.92 -14.43 4.00
CA ALA A 42 -18.99 -15.55 4.01
C ALA A 42 -19.00 -16.22 5.38
N GLY A 43 -19.19 -17.54 5.40
CA GLY A 43 -19.00 -18.33 6.61
C GLY A 43 -17.59 -18.20 7.18
N THR A 44 -17.40 -18.58 8.44
CA THR A 44 -16.13 -18.41 9.17
C THR A 44 -15.04 -19.38 8.69
N VAL A 45 -14.47 -19.12 7.52
CA VAL A 45 -13.35 -19.90 6.96
C VAL A 45 -12.03 -19.27 7.41
N LYS A 46 -11.17 -20.05 8.06
CA LYS A 46 -9.88 -19.57 8.62
C LYS A 46 -9.00 -18.86 7.60
N GLN A 47 -8.96 -19.36 6.36
CA GLN A 47 -8.18 -18.79 5.27
C GLN A 47 -8.74 -17.44 4.80
N VAL A 48 -10.07 -17.30 4.82
CA VAL A 48 -10.75 -16.04 4.51
C VAL A 48 -10.44 -15.01 5.59
N GLN A 49 -10.55 -15.39 6.86
CA GLN A 49 -10.21 -14.52 7.99
C GLN A 49 -8.74 -14.07 7.94
N ALA A 50 -7.81 -14.97 7.57
CA ALA A 50 -6.41 -14.61 7.42
C ALA A 50 -6.17 -13.51 6.36
N VAL A 51 -6.96 -13.50 5.26
CA VAL A 51 -6.90 -12.42 4.26
C VAL A 51 -7.41 -11.11 4.86
N VAL A 52 -8.54 -11.14 5.56
CA VAL A 52 -9.14 -9.97 6.24
C VAL A 52 -8.18 -9.38 7.27
N ASP A 53 -7.58 -10.20 8.14
CA ASP A 53 -6.60 -9.76 9.13
C ASP A 53 -5.36 -9.15 8.46
N SER A 54 -4.92 -9.76 7.36
CA SER A 54 -3.80 -9.27 6.56
C SER A 54 -4.12 -7.93 5.90
N ALA A 55 -5.36 -7.70 5.48
CA ALA A 55 -5.85 -6.44 4.94
C ALA A 55 -5.90 -5.33 6.00
N TYR A 56 -6.37 -5.62 7.22
CA TYR A 56 -6.29 -4.64 8.32
C TYR A 56 -4.85 -4.23 8.63
N LYS A 57 -3.87 -5.13 8.52
CA LYS A 57 -2.45 -4.77 8.64
C LYS A 57 -1.97 -3.87 7.49
N VAL A 58 -2.47 -4.08 6.26
CA VAL A 58 -2.21 -3.17 5.12
C VAL A 58 -2.75 -1.77 5.43
N LEU A 59 -3.97 -1.66 5.97
CA LEU A 59 -4.55 -0.37 6.39
C LEU A 59 -3.71 0.32 7.46
N ALA A 60 -3.34 -0.40 8.52
CA ALA A 60 -2.54 0.14 9.61
C ALA A 60 -1.19 0.70 9.10
N ILE A 61 -0.46 -0.08 8.30
CA ILE A 61 0.83 0.37 7.74
C ILE A 61 0.63 1.56 6.81
N SER A 62 -0.44 1.57 6.00
CA SER A 62 -0.71 2.68 5.07
C SER A 62 -1.06 3.97 5.82
N ALA A 63 -1.85 3.87 6.89
CA ALA A 63 -2.17 5.00 7.76
C ALA A 63 -0.93 5.55 8.47
N GLU A 64 -0.05 4.68 8.97
CA GLU A 64 1.23 5.09 9.56
C GLU A 64 2.13 5.81 8.55
N ILE A 65 2.18 5.36 7.29
CA ILE A 65 2.96 6.02 6.24
C ILE A 65 2.44 7.43 5.99
N ILE A 66 1.11 7.59 5.87
CA ILE A 66 0.47 8.89 5.67
C ILE A 66 0.77 9.81 6.86
N HIS A 67 0.57 9.32 8.08
CA HIS A 67 0.87 10.07 9.30
C HIS A 67 2.34 10.52 9.38
N ILE A 68 3.30 9.64 9.06
CA ILE A 68 4.73 10.01 9.01
C ILE A 68 4.96 11.08 7.93
N ASN A 69 4.33 10.96 6.77
CA ASN A 69 4.48 11.97 5.72
C ASN A 69 3.92 13.34 6.15
N ASP A 70 2.81 13.36 6.87
CA ASP A 70 2.15 14.61 7.22
C ASP A 70 2.83 15.28 8.41
N GLU A 71 3.04 14.53 9.50
CA GLU A 71 3.52 15.06 10.78
C GLU A 71 5.06 15.05 10.87
N ASP A 72 5.71 13.91 10.60
CA ASP A 72 7.16 13.79 10.77
C ASP A 72 7.94 14.46 9.62
N CYS A 73 7.37 14.44 8.42
CA CYS A 73 7.99 15.00 7.22
C CYS A 73 7.50 16.42 6.90
N GLY A 74 6.45 16.90 7.58
CA GLY A 74 5.88 18.23 7.36
C GLY A 74 5.36 18.42 5.93
N ASN A 75 4.83 17.36 5.33
CA ASN A 75 4.43 17.34 3.91
C ASN A 75 2.93 17.03 3.72
N PRO A 76 2.00 17.76 4.36
CA PRO A 76 0.57 17.47 4.32
C PRO A 76 -0.06 17.67 2.93
N ASN A 77 0.58 18.46 2.05
CA ASN A 77 0.10 18.74 0.70
C ASN A 77 0.72 17.81 -0.36
N TYR A 78 1.02 16.56 0.00
CA TYR A 78 1.64 15.57 -0.90
C TYR A 78 0.78 15.19 -2.13
N MET A 79 -0.49 15.60 -2.13
CA MET A 79 -1.42 15.49 -3.26
C MET A 79 -1.32 16.64 -4.25
N ALA A 80 -0.73 17.79 -3.86
CA ALA A 80 -0.54 18.92 -4.76
C ALA A 80 0.55 18.61 -5.80
N ASP A 81 0.29 18.98 -7.05
CA ASP A 81 1.19 18.70 -8.17
C ASP A 81 2.38 19.68 -8.25
N ASN A 82 2.31 20.79 -7.50
CA ASN A 82 3.32 21.85 -7.48
C ASN A 82 4.27 21.69 -6.29
N VAL A 83 5.25 20.79 -6.43
CA VAL A 83 6.37 20.67 -5.50
C VAL A 83 7.66 21.06 -6.19
N ASP A 84 8.46 21.91 -5.52
CA ASP A 84 9.79 22.29 -5.99
C ASP A 84 10.61 21.01 -6.27
N PRO A 85 11.04 20.76 -7.51
CA PRO A 85 11.85 19.60 -7.86
C PRO A 85 13.15 19.50 -7.05
N LYS A 86 13.66 20.63 -6.56
CA LYS A 86 14.91 20.68 -5.79
C LYS A 86 14.70 20.43 -4.29
N ALA A 87 13.45 20.45 -3.82
CA ALA A 87 13.14 20.23 -2.42
C ALA A 87 13.35 18.76 -2.03
N LYS A 88 14.04 18.57 -0.91
CA LYS A 88 14.41 17.26 -0.38
C LYS A 88 13.77 17.08 0.99
N ALA A 89 13.32 15.87 1.28
CA ALA A 89 12.96 15.50 2.63
C ALA A 89 14.20 15.45 3.53
N SER A 90 13.99 15.66 4.83
CA SER A 90 15.02 15.38 5.83
C SER A 90 15.45 13.91 5.78
N ALA A 91 16.71 13.63 6.12
CA ALA A 91 17.23 12.26 6.11
C ALA A 91 16.47 11.34 7.09
N SER A 92 15.99 11.89 8.21
CA SER A 92 15.15 11.19 9.19
C SER A 92 13.80 10.79 8.61
N CYS A 93 13.09 11.72 7.97
CA CYS A 93 11.84 11.48 7.25
C CYS A 93 12.02 10.38 6.18
N ALA A 94 13.01 10.57 5.29
CA ALA A 94 13.29 9.64 4.20
C ALA A 94 13.57 8.21 4.71
N LYS A 95 14.27 8.08 5.86
CA LYS A 95 14.55 6.79 6.50
C LYS A 95 13.28 6.14 7.07
N LYS A 96 12.44 6.91 7.77
CA LYS A 96 11.17 6.43 8.35
C LYS A 96 10.21 5.95 7.25
N LEU A 97 9.93 6.80 6.27
CA LEU A 97 9.07 6.48 5.13
C LEU A 97 9.55 5.26 4.35
N ARG A 98 10.86 5.20 4.08
CA ARG A 98 11.47 4.04 3.42
C ARG A 98 11.18 2.74 4.15
N SER A 99 11.40 2.71 5.45
CA SER A 99 11.19 1.50 6.25
C SER A 99 9.74 1.05 6.17
N LYS A 100 8.78 1.97 6.31
CA LYS A 100 7.36 1.64 6.27
C LYS A 100 6.85 1.24 4.88
N ILE A 101 7.32 1.88 3.79
CA ILE A 101 6.97 1.46 2.42
C ILE A 101 7.50 0.06 2.10
N ILE A 102 8.68 -0.30 2.62
CA ILE A 102 9.18 -1.69 2.51
C ILE A 102 8.29 -2.66 3.28
N SER A 103 7.87 -2.29 4.49
CA SER A 103 6.92 -3.08 5.28
C SER A 103 5.58 -3.25 4.57
N LEU A 104 5.05 -2.18 3.94
CA LEU A 104 3.82 -2.24 3.16
C LEU A 104 3.93 -3.24 2.01
N ASN A 105 4.99 -3.16 1.20
CA ASN A 105 5.19 -4.12 0.12
C ASN A 105 5.34 -5.57 0.62
N SER A 106 6.00 -5.77 1.76
CA SER A 106 6.09 -7.09 2.40
C SER A 106 4.69 -7.61 2.77
N GLN A 107 3.88 -6.74 3.38
CA GLN A 107 2.51 -7.07 3.79
C GLN A 107 1.58 -7.31 2.58
N ILE A 108 1.72 -6.54 1.49
CA ILE A 108 1.03 -6.79 0.21
C ILE A 108 1.36 -8.19 -0.31
N LYS A 109 2.65 -8.55 -0.35
CA LYS A 109 3.07 -9.90 -0.79
C LYS A 109 2.48 -11.01 0.08
N THR A 110 2.43 -10.81 1.39
CA THR A 110 1.78 -11.75 2.32
C THR A 110 0.29 -11.85 2.02
N THR A 111 -0.39 -10.72 1.83
CA THR A 111 -1.82 -10.67 1.50
C THR A 111 -2.13 -11.39 0.19
N VAL A 112 -1.37 -11.12 -0.88
CA VAL A 112 -1.48 -11.81 -2.18
C VAL A 112 -1.27 -13.32 -2.03
N LYS A 113 -0.33 -13.76 -1.18
CA LYS A 113 -0.13 -15.19 -0.90
C LYS A 113 -1.30 -15.81 -0.14
N LEU A 114 -1.91 -15.09 0.80
CA LEU A 114 -3.05 -15.57 1.57
C LEU A 114 -4.29 -15.71 0.69
N ILE A 115 -4.54 -14.75 -0.21
CA ILE A 115 -5.63 -14.81 -1.19
C ILE A 115 -5.55 -16.09 -2.03
N LYS A 116 -4.36 -16.46 -2.48
CA LYS A 116 -4.14 -17.70 -3.25
C LYS A 116 -4.41 -19.00 -2.46
N LYS A 117 -4.50 -18.93 -1.12
CA LYS A 117 -4.78 -20.08 -0.25
C LYS A 117 -6.24 -20.20 0.13
N VAL A 118 -7.09 -19.27 -0.30
CA VAL A 118 -8.54 -19.35 -0.04
C VAL A 118 -9.10 -20.53 -0.83
N PRO A 119 -9.85 -21.45 -0.17
CA PRO A 119 -10.36 -22.64 -0.81
C PRO A 119 -11.48 -22.31 -1.80
N GLN A 120 -11.63 -23.11 -2.86
CA GLN A 120 -12.55 -22.86 -3.98
C GLN A 120 -14.04 -22.83 -3.57
N ASP A 121 -14.38 -23.50 -2.47
CA ASP A 121 -15.71 -23.57 -1.89
C ASP A 121 -16.04 -22.36 -0.99
N ALA A 122 -15.14 -21.37 -0.88
CA ALA A 122 -15.39 -20.12 -0.15
C ALA A 122 -16.46 -19.21 -0.78
N GLY A 123 -17.00 -19.61 -1.94
CA GLY A 123 -18.07 -18.91 -2.64
C GLY A 123 -17.56 -17.88 -3.65
N VAL A 124 -18.34 -17.69 -4.71
CA VAL A 124 -18.01 -16.82 -5.84
C VAL A 124 -17.78 -15.37 -5.41
N CYS A 125 -18.59 -14.87 -4.46
CA CYS A 125 -18.44 -13.50 -3.96
C CYS A 125 -17.06 -13.25 -3.32
N VAL A 126 -16.60 -14.18 -2.48
CA VAL A 126 -15.29 -14.08 -1.81
C VAL A 126 -14.15 -14.12 -2.83
N HIS A 127 -14.22 -15.04 -3.79
CA HIS A 127 -13.20 -15.16 -4.83
C HIS A 127 -13.11 -13.92 -5.72
N ASN A 128 -14.25 -13.36 -6.12
CA ASN A 128 -14.29 -12.14 -6.93
C ASN A 128 -13.72 -10.95 -6.15
N THR A 129 -14.19 -10.76 -4.91
CA THR A 129 -13.74 -9.66 -4.04
C THR A 129 -12.24 -9.73 -3.78
N PHE A 130 -11.72 -10.90 -3.40
CA PHE A 130 -10.29 -11.07 -3.15
C PHE A 130 -9.45 -11.06 -4.43
N GLY A 131 -9.99 -11.55 -5.55
CA GLY A 131 -9.34 -11.48 -6.85
C GLY A 131 -9.11 -10.04 -7.32
N GLN A 132 -10.18 -9.23 -7.30
CA GLN A 132 -10.11 -7.81 -7.62
C GLN A 132 -9.14 -7.07 -6.69
N TYR A 133 -9.23 -7.33 -5.39
CA TYR A 133 -8.32 -6.73 -4.42
C TYR A 133 -6.86 -7.08 -4.69
N ARG A 134 -6.55 -8.38 -4.91
CA ARG A 134 -5.20 -8.83 -5.29
C ARG A 134 -4.67 -8.03 -6.47
N ASP A 135 -5.45 -7.90 -7.52
CA ASP A 135 -5.03 -7.25 -8.77
C ASP A 135 -4.82 -5.75 -8.58
N SER A 136 -5.63 -5.11 -7.73
CA SER A 136 -5.50 -3.67 -7.41
C SER A 136 -4.24 -3.31 -6.60
N ILE A 137 -3.71 -4.22 -5.77
CA ILE A 137 -2.55 -3.93 -4.90
C ILE A 137 -1.24 -4.59 -5.37
N ALA A 138 -1.30 -5.62 -6.23
CA ALA A 138 -0.13 -6.42 -6.59
C ALA A 138 0.94 -5.61 -7.35
N ASP A 139 0.54 -4.59 -8.11
CA ASP A 139 1.45 -3.74 -8.88
C ASP A 139 2.00 -2.54 -8.09
N PHE A 140 1.81 -2.48 -6.77
CA PHE A 140 2.45 -1.45 -5.94
C PHE A 140 3.98 -1.32 -6.20
N PRO A 141 4.76 -2.40 -6.42
CA PRO A 141 6.16 -2.28 -6.81
C PRO A 141 6.40 -1.62 -8.18
N GLY A 142 5.53 -1.88 -9.16
CA GLY A 142 5.57 -1.25 -10.48
C GLY A 142 5.29 0.25 -10.37
N PHE A 143 4.27 0.61 -9.62
CA PHE A 143 3.95 2.02 -9.32
C PHE A 143 5.13 2.77 -8.68
N VAL A 144 5.76 2.20 -7.64
CA VAL A 144 6.94 2.80 -6.99
C VAL A 144 8.14 2.88 -7.95
N LYS A 145 8.28 1.92 -8.88
CA LYS A 145 9.31 1.97 -9.92
C LYS A 145 9.11 3.17 -10.84
N GLU A 146 7.87 3.47 -11.25
CA GLU A 146 7.58 4.65 -12.05
C GLU A 146 7.87 5.94 -11.28
N CYS A 147 7.49 6.01 -10.01
CA CYS A 147 7.85 7.14 -9.15
C CYS A 147 9.37 7.36 -9.05
N SER A 148 10.18 6.30 -9.13
CA SER A 148 11.65 6.40 -9.03
C SER A 148 12.31 7.11 -10.21
N LYS A 149 11.57 7.26 -11.32
CA LYS A 149 12.00 7.99 -12.53
C LYS A 149 11.73 9.49 -12.41
N LEU A 150 10.88 9.92 -11.46
CA LEU A 150 10.61 11.32 -11.18
C LEU A 150 11.80 11.93 -10.44
N LYS A 151 12.61 12.67 -11.19
CA LYS A 151 13.71 13.47 -10.67
C LYS A 151 13.23 14.85 -10.25
#